data_AF-A0A961CGW0-F1
#
_entry.id   AF-A0A961CGW0-F1
#
_cell.length_a   1.000
_cell.length_b   1.000
_cell.length_c   1.000
_cell.angle_alpha   90.00
_cell.angle_beta   90.00
_cell.angle_gamma   90.00
#
_symmetry.space_group_name_H-M   'P 1'
#
loop_
_entity.id
_entity.type
_entity.pdbx_description
1 polymer ?
#
loop_
_entity_poly.entity_id
_entity_poly.type
_entity_poly.pdbx_seq_one_letter_code
_entity_poly.pdbx_strand_id
1 'polypeptide(L)' 'GLIYQAMGFPTEMFPVLFAIPRISGWLAHWQELLDRDVRIARPRQIYDGPEARDYVPMTQR' A
#
# COMPACT_ATOMS: atom_id res chain seq x y z
N GLY A 1 -4.35 19.59 -5.62
CA GLY A 1 -4.81 19.44 -7.02
C GLY A 1 -4.86 20.78 -7.72
N LEU A 2 -5.81 21.66 -7.34
CA LEU A 2 -6.05 22.95 -8.01
C LEU A 2 -4.80 23.82 -8.20
N ILE A 3 -3.91 23.91 -7.20
CA ILE A 3 -2.64 24.65 -7.33
C ILE A 3 -1.75 24.01 -8.40
N TYR A 4 -1.62 22.68 -8.43
CA TYR A 4 -0.84 21.98 -9.46
C TYR A 4 -1.46 22.09 -10.85
N GLN A 5 -2.80 22.13 -10.95
CA GLN A 5 -3.50 22.44 -12.21
C GLN A 5 -3.20 23.87 -12.67
N ALA A 6 -3.27 24.84 -11.76
CA ALA A 6 -2.94 26.24 -12.06
C ALA A 6 -1.47 26.42 -12.47
N MET A 7 -0.56 25.59 -11.96
CA MET A 7 0.84 25.53 -12.36
C MET A 7 1.09 24.79 -13.69
N GLY A 8 0.04 24.22 -14.31
CA GLY A 8 0.12 23.57 -15.62
C GLY A 8 0.59 22.10 -15.58
N PHE A 9 0.59 21.45 -14.42
CA PHE A 9 0.92 20.03 -14.35
C PHE A 9 -0.24 19.14 -14.83
N PRO A 10 0.04 18.09 -15.61
CA PRO A 10 -0.96 17.10 -15.98
C PRO A 10 -1.44 16.34 -14.73
N THR A 11 -2.71 15.94 -14.69
CA THR A 11 -3.35 15.41 -13.46
C THR A 11 -2.74 14.08 -13.02
N GLU A 12 -2.22 13.33 -13.99
CA GLU A 12 -1.49 12.08 -13.81
C GLU A 12 -0.20 12.27 -12.98
N MET A 13 0.35 13.49 -12.91
CA MET A 13 1.56 13.82 -12.15
C MET A 13 1.28 14.18 -10.68
N PHE A 14 0.02 14.33 -10.25
CA PHE A 14 -0.28 14.74 -8.88
C PHE A 14 0.19 13.74 -7.83
N PRO A 15 0.06 12.42 -8.01
CA PRO A 15 0.61 11.45 -7.07
C PRO A 15 2.13 11.57 -6.93
N VAL A 16 2.84 11.85 -8.04
CA VAL A 16 4.31 12.02 -8.05
C VAL A 16 4.70 13.28 -7.27
N LEU A 17 4.04 14.41 -7.56
CA LEU A 17 4.29 15.69 -6.88
C LEU A 17 3.93 15.63 -5.39
N PHE A 18 2.98 14.78 -5.01
CA PHE A 18 2.65 14.49 -3.61
C PHE A 18 3.71 13.60 -2.93
N ALA A 19 4.23 12.60 -3.65
CA ALA A 19 5.21 11.66 -3.09
C ALA A 19 6.55 12.33 -2.76
N ILE A 20 7.05 13.24 -3.60
CA ILE A 20 8.35 13.91 -3.43
C ILE A 20 8.55 14.48 -2.01
N PRO A 21 7.69 15.39 -1.52
CA PRO A 21 7.85 15.92 -0.17
C PRO A 21 7.56 14.88 0.93
N ARG A 22 6.80 13.81 0.64
CA ARG A 22 6.45 12.79 1.63
C ARG A 22 7.60 11.82 1.92
N ILE A 23 8.53 11.66 0.98
CA ILE A 23 9.70 10.79 1.12
C ILE A 23 10.51 11.12 2.40
N SER A 24 10.69 12.40 2.73
CA SER A 24 11.41 12.79 3.96
C SER A 24 10.73 12.26 5.23
N GLY A 25 9.40 12.32 5.29
CA GLY A 25 8.62 11.76 6.39
C GLY A 25 8.65 10.23 6.43
N TRP A 26 8.62 9.56 5.28
CA TRP A 26 8.78 8.10 5.22
C TRP A 26 10.16 7.66 5.71
N LEU A 27 11.22 8.38 5.33
CA LEU A 27 12.57 8.11 5.80
C LEU A 27 12.71 8.33 7.30
N ALA A 28 12.12 9.40 7.85
CA ALA A 28 12.13 9.64 9.29
C ALA A 28 11.45 8.49 10.07
N HIS A 29 10.27 8.05 9.63
CA HIS A 29 9.61 6.89 10.25
C HIS A 29 10.39 5.59 10.07
N TRP A 30 11.01 5.39 8.92
CA TRP A 30 11.85 4.21 8.68
C TRP A 30 13.06 4.19 9.61
N GLN A 31 13.73 5.32 9.80
CA GLN A 31 14.84 5.46 10.73
C GLN A 31 14.39 5.21 12.18
N GLU A 32 13.26 5.77 12.60
CA GLU A 32 12.67 5.52 13.94
C GLU A 32 12.39 4.03 14.17
N LEU A 33 11.97 3.31 13.12
CA LEU A 33 11.78 1.86 13.16
C LEU A 33 13.11 1.09 13.13
N LEU A 34 14.22 1.64 12.63
CA LEU A 34 15.52 0.94 12.71
C LEU A 34 16.18 1.14 14.07
N ASP A 35 16.01 2.33 14.67
CA ASP A 35 16.58 2.67 15.98
C ASP A 35 15.85 1.96 17.12
N ARG A 36 14.60 1.58 16.91
CA ARG A 36 13.83 0.70 17.80
C ARG A 36 14.01 -0.72 17.30
N ASP A 37 14.34 -1.69 18.15
CA ASP A 37 14.40 -3.11 17.78
C ASP A 37 12.97 -3.67 17.52
N VAL A 38 12.29 -3.13 16.51
CA VAL A 38 10.90 -3.45 16.19
C VAL A 38 10.82 -4.80 15.50
N ARG A 39 9.82 -5.56 15.94
CA ARG A 39 9.51 -6.87 15.37
C ARG A 39 8.90 -6.72 13.99
N ILE A 40 9.18 -7.70 13.13
CA ILE A 40 8.59 -7.84 11.80
C ILE A 40 7.05 -7.89 11.92
N ALA A 41 6.35 -7.07 11.13
CA ALA A 41 4.89 -7.07 11.08
C ALA A 41 4.36 -8.41 10.54
N ARG A 42 3.59 -9.14 11.36
CA ARG A 42 2.96 -10.43 11.02
C ARG A 42 1.47 -10.41 11.41
N PRO A 43 0.62 -9.68 10.67
CA PRO A 43 -0.80 -9.68 10.94
C PRO A 43 -1.40 -11.07 10.74
N ARG A 44 -2.44 -11.40 11.52
CA ARG A 44 -3.22 -12.63 11.36
C ARG A 44 -4.52 -12.32 10.65
N GLN A 45 -5.02 -13.29 9.90
CA GLN A 45 -6.34 -13.25 9.30
C GLN A 45 -7.26 -14.24 10.02
N ILE A 46 -8.55 -13.91 10.08
CA ILE A 46 -9.61 -14.85 10.44
C ILE A 46 -10.17 -15.37 9.14
N TYR A 47 -10.06 -16.68 8.90
CA TYR A 47 -10.62 -17.32 7.72
C TYR A 47 -12.11 -17.60 7.95
N ASP A 48 -12.95 -16.99 7.11
CA ASP A 48 -14.41 -17.19 7.09
C ASP A 48 -14.88 -17.78 5.74
N GLY A 49 -13.96 -18.44 5.04
CA GLY A 49 -14.25 -19.10 3.77
C GLY A 49 -14.75 -20.54 3.97
N PRO A 50 -15.12 -21.23 2.88
CA PRO A 50 -15.54 -22.61 2.93
C PRO A 50 -14.41 -23.52 3.43
N GLU A 51 -14.75 -24.63 4.07
CA GLU A 51 -13.79 -25.68 4.40
C GLU A 51 -13.16 -26.30 3.13
N ALA A 52 -12.22 -27.21 3.33
CA ALA A 52 -11.60 -27.95 2.23
C ALA A 52 -12.70 -28.62 1.37
N ARG A 53 -12.66 -28.37 0.06
CA ARG A 53 -13.62 -28.91 -0.91
C ARG A 53 -12.91 -29.43 -2.13
N ASP A 54 -13.45 -30.50 -2.71
CA ASP A 54 -12.94 -31.04 -3.95
C ASP A 54 -13.14 -30.04 -5.09
N TYR A 55 -12.13 -29.94 -5.94
CA TYR A 55 -12.17 -29.06 -7.09
C TYR A 55 -13.03 -29.70 -8.19
N VAL A 56 -14.14 -29.06 -8.53
CA VAL A 56 -14.94 -29.45 -9.70
C VAL A 56 -14.36 -28.76 -10.95
N PRO A 57 -13.95 -29.54 -11.98
CA PRO A 57 -13.50 -28.99 -13.26
C PRO A 57 -14.53 -28.05 -13.86
N MET A 58 -14.09 -26.98 -14.52
CA MET A 58 -14.97 -25.96 -15.08
C MET A 58 -16.06 -26.52 -16.00
N THR A 59 -15.77 -27.60 -16.73
CA THR A 59 -16.72 -28.26 -17.64
C THR A 59 -17.86 -28.99 -16.93
N GLN A 60 -17.77 -29.14 -15.61
CA GLN A 60 -18.70 -29.90 -14.76
C GLN A 60 -19.30 -29.03 -13.63
N ARG A 61 -19.11 -27.71 -13.68
CA ARG A 61 -19.70 -26.76 -12.72
C ARG A 61 -21.09 -26.32 -13.15
#